data_AF-A0AAJ1W686-F1
#
_entry.id   AF-A0AAJ1W686-F1
#
_cell.length_a   1.000
_cell.length_b   1.000
_cell.length_c   1.000
_cell.angle_alpha   90.00
_cell.angle_beta   90.00
_cell.angle_gamma   90.00
#
_symmetry.space_group_name_H-M   'P 1'
#
loop_
_entity.id
_entity.type
_entity.pdbx_description
1 polymer ?
#
loop_
_entity_poly.entity_id
_entity_poly.type
_entity_poly.pdbx_seq_one_letter_code
_entity_poly.pdbx_strand_id
1 'polypeptide(L)'
;MVVYVDDVEPVDVEQLSLDEARMVLARARAELASAFNSAHAGSLRREIAEVEGQIEWLESEAEAAALEDAAAEHASDLWADYDQGISA
;
A
#
# COMPACT_ATOMS: atom_id res chain seq x y z
N MET A 1 -6.57 13.49 3.18
CA MET A 1 -8.03 13.33 3.41
C MET A 1 -8.23 12.35 4.57
N VAL A 2 -9.35 12.43 5.28
CA VAL A 2 -9.70 11.46 6.33
C VAL A 2 -10.73 10.45 5.81
N VAL A 3 -10.53 9.18 6.12
CA VAL A 3 -11.44 8.06 5.81
C VAL A 3 -11.78 7.30 7.08
N TYR A 4 -12.88 6.56 7.08
CA TYR A 4 -13.27 5.74 8.21
C TYR A 4 -12.87 4.29 7.99
N VAL A 5 -12.22 3.67 8.96
CA VAL A 5 -11.98 2.22 9.03
C VAL A 5 -12.99 1.65 10.03
N ASP A 6 -13.76 0.63 9.61
CA ASP A 6 -14.82 -0.01 10.40
C ASP A 6 -15.86 0.95 11.03
N ASP A 7 -16.03 2.13 10.45
CA ASP A 7 -16.95 3.19 10.92
C ASP A 7 -16.68 3.67 12.36
N VAL A 8 -15.47 3.45 12.90
CA VAL A 8 -15.12 3.78 14.28
C VAL A 8 -14.44 5.13 14.40
N GLU A 9 -13.28 5.31 13.75
CA GLU A 9 -12.45 6.51 13.89
C GLU A 9 -11.98 7.03 12.53
N PRO A 10 -12.01 8.37 12.30
CA PRO A 10 -11.44 8.95 11.11
C PRO A 10 -9.91 8.87 11.16
N VAL A 11 -9.31 8.29 10.13
CA VAL A 11 -7.86 8.18 9.96
C VAL A 11 -7.44 8.88 8.68
N ASP A 12 -6.26 9.49 8.69
CA ASP A 12 -5.69 10.03 7.45
C ASP A 12 -5.32 8.89 6.51
N VAL A 13 -5.50 9.09 5.21
CA VAL A 13 -5.18 8.07 4.19
C VAL A 13 -3.73 7.57 4.31
N GLU A 14 -2.79 8.48 4.62
CA GLU A 14 -1.37 8.18 4.79
C GLU A 14 -1.07 7.23 5.96
N GLN A 15 -1.99 7.12 6.92
CA GLN A 15 -1.86 6.26 8.10
C GLN A 15 -2.43 4.85 7.88
N LEU A 16 -3.05 4.59 6.72
CA LEU A 16 -3.64 3.29 6.42
C LEU A 16 -2.54 2.25 6.18
N SER A 17 -2.73 1.07 6.74
CA SER A 17 -2.05 -0.14 6.26
C SER A 17 -2.60 -0.55 4.89
N LEU A 18 -1.86 -1.42 4.19
CA LEU A 18 -2.25 -1.88 2.86
C LEU A 18 -3.61 -2.59 2.84
N ASP A 19 -3.91 -3.38 3.87
CA ASP A 19 -5.18 -4.10 3.98
C ASP A 19 -6.35 -3.14 4.29
N GLU A 20 -6.13 -2.16 5.16
CA GLU A 20 -7.13 -1.13 5.46
C GLU A 20 -7.40 -0.26 4.23
N ALA A 21 -6.36 0.15 3.49
CA ALA A 21 -6.50 0.91 2.25
C ALA A 21 -7.32 0.13 1.20
N ARG A 22 -7.05 -1.17 1.04
CA ARG A 22 -7.83 -2.05 0.14
C ARG A 22 -9.29 -2.18 0.58
N MET A 23 -9.54 -2.29 1.88
CA MET A 23 -10.88 -2.35 2.43
C MET A 23 -11.66 -1.04 2.18
N VAL A 24 -11.05 0.11 2.47
CA VAL A 24 -11.63 1.44 2.21
C VAL A 24 -11.90 1.62 0.72
N LEU A 25 -10.97 1.22 -0.15
CA LEU A 25 -11.14 1.28 -1.60
C LEU A 25 -12.36 0.45 -2.07
N ALA A 26 -12.50 -0.77 -1.55
CA ALA A 26 -13.63 -1.64 -1.88
C ALA A 26 -14.96 -1.01 -1.44
N ARG A 27 -15.01 -0.44 -0.23
CA ARG A 27 -16.19 0.30 0.27
C ARG A 27 -16.52 1.50 -0.62
N ALA A 28 -15.55 2.39 -0.86
CA ALA A 28 -15.78 3.61 -1.63
C ALA A 28 -16.25 3.31 -3.07
N ARG A 29 -15.74 2.24 -3.69
CA ARG A 29 -16.21 1.75 -4.99
C ARG A 29 -17.65 1.22 -4.93
N ALA A 30 -18.01 0.49 -3.87
CA ALA A 30 -19.39 0.03 -3.67
C ALA A 30 -20.35 1.20 -3.47
N GLU A 31 -19.97 2.20 -2.65
CA GLU A 31 -20.76 3.41 -2.41
C GLU A 31 -20.94 4.26 -3.67
N LEU A 32 -19.90 4.32 -4.52
CA LEU A 32 -19.95 5.07 -5.77
C LEU A 32 -21.05 4.56 -6.71
N ALA A 33 -21.29 3.24 -6.72
CA ALA A 33 -22.38 2.65 -7.50
C ALA A 33 -23.78 3.10 -7.02
N SER A 34 -23.90 3.43 -5.74
CA SER A 34 -25.13 3.93 -5.10
C SER A 34 -25.12 5.44 -4.83
N ALA A 35 -24.26 6.21 -5.50
CA ALA A 35 -24.10 7.62 -5.19
C ALA A 35 -25.40 8.42 -5.40
N PHE A 36 -25.85 9.15 -4.37
CA PHE A 36 -27.12 9.86 -4.39
C PHE A 36 -27.16 11.07 -5.34
N ASN A 37 -26.02 11.69 -5.66
CA ASN A 37 -25.92 12.75 -6.65
C ASN A 37 -24.51 12.88 -7.24
N SER A 38 -24.33 13.79 -8.21
CA SER A 38 -23.05 14.02 -8.89
C SER A 38 -21.94 14.56 -7.98
N ALA A 39 -22.30 15.38 -6.98
CA ALA A 39 -21.33 15.91 -6.02
C ALA A 39 -20.79 14.80 -5.11
N HIS A 40 -21.66 13.92 -4.62
CA HIS A 40 -21.29 12.74 -3.85
C HIS A 40 -20.42 11.80 -4.67
N ALA A 41 -20.82 11.51 -5.90
CA ALA A 41 -20.01 10.71 -6.82
C ALA A 41 -18.65 11.37 -7.11
N GLY A 42 -18.58 12.71 -7.14
CA GLY A 42 -17.34 13.46 -7.27
C GLY A 42 -16.44 13.33 -6.04
N SER A 43 -17.02 13.37 -4.84
CA SER A 43 -16.31 13.14 -3.58
C SER A 43 -15.73 11.73 -3.52
N LEU A 44 -16.55 10.72 -3.79
CA LEU A 44 -16.13 9.32 -3.77
C LEU A 44 -15.05 9.01 -4.82
N ARG A 45 -15.11 9.60 -6.01
CA ARG A 45 -14.04 9.46 -7.01
C ARG A 45 -12.71 10.07 -6.55
N ARG A 46 -12.75 11.19 -5.84
CA ARG A 46 -11.55 11.78 -5.24
C ARG A 46 -11.00 10.87 -4.16
N GLU A 47 -11.87 10.34 -3.31
CA GLU A 47 -11.48 9.43 -2.24
C GLU A 47 -10.82 8.17 -2.80
N ILE A 48 -11.44 7.54 -3.80
CA ILE A 48 -10.90 6.39 -4.52
C ILE A 48 -9.50 6.69 -5.07
N ALA A 49 -9.31 7.82 -5.74
CA ALA A 49 -8.03 8.17 -6.34
C ALA A 49 -6.92 8.37 -5.30
N GLU A 50 -7.24 8.97 -4.15
CA GLU A 50 -6.26 9.17 -3.07
C GLU A 50 -5.88 7.84 -2.41
N VAL A 51 -6.85 6.96 -2.16
CA VAL A 51 -6.61 5.63 -1.60
C VAL A 51 -5.85 4.72 -2.58
N GLU A 52 -6.15 4.79 -3.89
CA GLU A 52 -5.39 4.09 -4.93
C GLU A 52 -3.92 4.52 -4.95
N GLY A 53 -3.64 5.82 -4.83
CA GLY A 53 -2.27 6.32 -4.74
C GLY A 53 -1.53 5.83 -3.49
N GLN A 54 -2.22 5.75 -2.35
CA GLN A 54 -1.64 5.20 -1.13
C GLN A 54 -1.31 3.70 -1.26
N ILE A 55 -2.19 2.93 -1.91
CA ILE A 55 -1.95 1.51 -2.17
C ILE A 55 -0.71 1.34 -3.04
N GLU A 56 -0.60 2.10 -4.13
CA GLU A 56 0.56 2.05 -5.03
C GLU A 56 1.86 2.36 -4.27
N TRP A 57 1.85 3.37 -3.41
CA TRP A 57 3.00 3.74 -2.59
C TRP A 57 3.39 2.62 -1.61
N LEU A 58 2.42 2.06 -0.87
CA LEU A 58 2.65 0.96 0.08
C LEU A 58 3.17 -0.31 -0.60
N GLU A 59 2.66 -0.63 -1.80
CA GLU A 59 3.13 -1.77 -2.59
C GLU A 59 4.57 -1.55 -3.07
N SER A 60 4.92 -0.32 -3.48
CA SER A 60 6.30 0.03 -3.84
C SER A 60 7.26 -0.06 -2.65
N GLU A 61 6.83 0.34 -1.45
CA GLU A 61 7.66 0.24 -0.25
C GLU A 61 7.91 -1.23 0.15
N ALA A 62 6.87 -2.06 0.06
CA ALA A 62 7.00 -3.50 0.30
C ALA A 62 7.96 -4.18 -0.70
N GLU A 63 7.91 -3.79 -1.98
CA GLU A 63 8.83 -4.30 -3.00
C GLU A 63 10.27 -3.85 -2.75
N ALA A 64 10.48 -2.58 -2.36
CA ALA A 64 11.79 -2.05 -2.04
C ALA A 64 12.43 -2.78 -0.84
N ALA A 65 11.65 -3.07 0.20
CA ALA A 65 12.11 -3.85 1.36
C ALA A 65 12.51 -5.27 0.97
N ALA A 66 11.70 -5.95 0.14
CA ALA A 66 12.02 -7.29 -0.35
C ALA A 66 13.30 -7.33 -1.20
N LEU A 67 13.55 -6.27 -1.99
CA LEU A 67 14.79 -6.14 -2.76
C LEU A 67 16.01 -5.95 -1.84
N GLU A 68 15.87 -5.15 -0.78
CA GLU A 68 16.93 -4.95 0.20
C GLU A 68 17.28 -6.26 0.92
N ASP A 69 16.28 -7.02 1.35
CA ASP A 69 16.46 -8.34 1.98
C ASP A 69 17.19 -9.31 1.03
N ALA A 70 16.77 -9.38 -0.23
CA ALA A 70 17.43 -10.24 -1.23
C ALA A 70 18.88 -9.81 -1.50
N ALA A 71 19.16 -8.50 -1.52
CA ALA A 71 20.51 -7.99 -1.67
C ALA A 71 21.39 -8.34 -0.46
N ALA A 72 20.83 -8.30 0.76
CA ALA A 72 21.52 -8.68 1.98
C ALA A 72 21.85 -10.18 2.02
N GLU A 73 20.90 -11.04 1.63
CA GLU A 73 21.11 -12.49 1.48
C GLU A 73 22.23 -12.77 0.47
N HIS A 74 22.16 -12.15 -0.71
CA HIS A 74 23.17 -12.33 -1.75
C HIS A 74 24.56 -11.86 -1.30
N ALA A 75 24.65 -10.73 -0.58
CA ALA A 75 25.91 -10.26 -0.01
C ALA A 75 26.48 -11.23 1.03
N SER A 76 25.62 -11.85 1.85
CA SER A 76 26.02 -12.88 2.81
C SER A 76 26.59 -14.11 2.11
N ASP A 77 25.95 -14.57 1.04
CA ASP A 77 26.42 -15.72 0.25
C ASP A 77 27.81 -15.45 -0.34
N LEU A 78 28.02 -14.28 -0.94
CA LEU A 78 29.32 -13.88 -1.49
C LEU A 78 30.42 -13.86 -0.42
N TRP A 79 30.12 -13.39 0.78
CA TRP A 79 31.08 -13.42 1.90
C TRP A 79 31.36 -14.84 2.38
N ALA A 80 30.36 -15.71 2.43
CA ALA A 80 30.53 -17.11 2.80
C ALA A 80 31.38 -17.89 1.79
N ASP A 81 31.21 -17.62 0.49
CA ASP A 81 32.05 -18.20 -0.57
C ASP A 81 33.49 -17.70 -0.47
N TYR A 82 33.68 -16.39 -0.23
CA TYR A 82 34.99 -15.80 -0.02
C TYR A 82 35.74 -16.43 1.16
N ASP A 83 35.08 -16.64 2.32
CA ASP A 83 35.69 -17.27 3.50
C ASP A 83 36.12 -18.73 3.23
N GLN A 84 35.40 -19.42 2.34
CA GLN A 84 35.73 -20.78 1.89
C GLN A 84 36.80 -20.81 0.79
N GLY A 85 37.30 -19.65 0.35
CA GLY A 85 38.26 -19.54 -0.75
C GLY A 85 37.67 -19.88 -2.11
N ILE A 86 36.34 -19.89 -2.24
CA ILE A 86 35.62 -20.05 -3.49
C ILE A 86 35.54 -18.66 -4.12
N SER A 87 36.29 -18.44 -5.19
CA SER A 87 36.18 -17.21 -5.97
C SER A 87 34.88 -17.24 -6.78
N ALA A 88 34.06 -16.20 -6.62
CA ALA A 88 32.78 -15.97 -7.32
C ALA A 88 32.88 -16.05 -8.85
#